data_AF-A0A4V3MJG4-F1
#
_entry.id   AF-A0A4V3MJG4-F1
#
_cell.length_a   1.000
_cell.length_b   1.000
_cell.length_c   1.000
_cell.angle_alpha   90.00
_cell.angle_beta   90.00
_cell.angle_gamma   90.00
#
_symmetry.space_group_name_H-M   'P 1'
#
loop_
_entity.id
_entity.type
_entity.pdbx_description
1 polymer ?
#
loop_
_entity_poly.entity_id
_entity_poly.type
_entity_poly.pdbx_seq_one_letter_code
_entity_poly.pdbx_strand_id
1 'polypeptide(L)'
;LAGRTDTGRVVFFDTLYSEDAAGYLDIIRRNGGTGSLLVIGHNPMTEDLAMAVSGDGDETARGMLNHGFPTSGLAVVRFPGNLGEAGQGNGYLEAFITPADL
;
A
#
# COMPACT_ATOMS: atom_id res chain seq x y z
N LEU A 1 15.99 21.40 -1.52
CA LEU A 1 15.72 21.00 -0.12
C LEU A 1 15.59 19.47 0.05
N ALA A 2 16.18 18.64 -0.82
CA ALA A 2 15.99 17.18 -0.82
C ALA A 2 17.26 16.41 -0.40
N GLY A 3 17.88 16.80 0.71
CA GLY A 3 19.19 16.26 1.12
C GLY A 3 19.24 15.60 2.50
N ARG A 4 18.14 15.51 3.24
CA ARG A 4 18.13 15.02 4.64
C ARG A 4 16.90 14.20 5.02
N THR A 5 16.26 13.54 4.07
CA THR A 5 15.25 12.53 4.41
C THR A 5 15.99 11.21 4.59
N ASP A 6 16.15 10.76 5.83
CA ASP A 6 16.45 9.36 6.10
C ASP A 6 15.27 8.56 5.56
N THR A 7 15.42 7.98 4.36
CA THR A 7 14.37 7.19 3.71
C THR A 7 14.12 5.86 4.43
N GLY A 8 14.81 5.60 5.54
CA GLY A 8 14.78 4.33 6.23
C GLY A 8 15.44 3.23 5.41
N ARG A 9 15.27 1.98 5.85
CA ARG A 9 15.76 0.80 5.14
C ARG A 9 14.96 0.59 3.86
N VAL A 10 15.63 0.69 2.71
CA VAL A 10 15.07 0.34 1.40
C VAL A 10 15.52 -1.08 1.04
N VAL A 11 14.57 -1.93 0.64
CA VAL A 11 14.86 -3.29 0.15
C VAL A 11 14.21 -3.44 -1.21
N PHE A 12 14.97 -3.90 -2.19
CA PHE A 12 14.49 -4.17 -3.54
C PHE A 12 14.17 -5.65 -3.66
N PHE A 13 13.00 -5.95 -4.22
CA PHE A 13 12.53 -7.32 -4.44
C PHE A 13 12.17 -7.47 -5.92
N ASP A 14 12.91 -8.29 -6.66
CA ASP A 14 12.55 -8.64 -8.04
C ASP A 14 11.20 -9.37 -8.11
N THR A 15 10.77 -10.00 -7.01
CA THR A 15 9.46 -10.66 -6.91
C THR A 15 8.27 -9.71 -7.01
N LEU A 16 8.46 -8.40 -6.78
CA LEU A 16 7.43 -7.38 -7.04
C LEU A 16 7.03 -7.32 -8.52
N TYR A 17 7.84 -7.88 -9.43
CA TYR A 17 7.55 -8.00 -10.86
C TYR A 17 6.79 -9.27 -11.26
N SER A 18 6.66 -10.26 -10.37
CA SER A 18 6.20 -11.61 -10.75
C SER A 18 5.14 -12.21 -9.84
N GLU A 19 4.82 -11.57 -8.71
CA GLU A 19 3.88 -12.09 -7.72
C GLU A 19 2.54 -11.36 -7.71
N ASP A 20 1.49 -12.10 -7.37
CA ASP A 20 0.13 -11.61 -7.17
C ASP A 20 0.01 -10.80 -5.85
N ALA A 21 -1.19 -10.29 -5.56
CA ALA A 21 -1.47 -9.53 -4.34
C ALA A 21 -1.12 -10.27 -3.03
N ALA A 22 -1.06 -11.62 -3.06
CA ALA A 22 -0.68 -12.40 -1.88
C ALA A 22 0.83 -12.32 -1.60
N GLY A 23 1.67 -12.28 -2.65
CA GLY A 23 3.11 -12.06 -2.51
C GLY A 23 3.44 -10.70 -1.88
N TYR A 24 2.76 -9.64 -2.34
CA TYR A 24 2.88 -8.31 -1.74
C TYR A 24 2.52 -8.31 -0.25
N LEU A 25 1.46 -9.03 0.14
CA LEU A 25 1.04 -9.11 1.54
C LEU A 25 2.06 -9.88 2.40
N ASP A 26 2.68 -10.94 1.88
CA ASP A 26 3.75 -11.65 2.57
C ASP A 26 5.00 -10.78 2.75
N ILE A 27 5.38 -9.98 1.74
CA ILE A 27 6.45 -8.99 1.85
C ILE A 27 6.13 -7.98 2.96
N ILE A 28 4.89 -7.47 3.02
CA ILE A 28 4.45 -6.54 4.08
C ILE A 28 4.58 -7.19 5.45
N ARG A 29 4.09 -8.42 5.62
CA ARG A 29 4.15 -9.13 6.90
C ARG A 29 5.57 -9.34 7.40
N ARG A 30 6.50 -9.70 6.49
CA ARG A 30 7.90 -9.97 6.83
C ARG A 30 8.71 -8.72 7.13
N ASN A 31 8.31 -7.56 6.60
CA ASN A 31 9.13 -6.34 6.65
C ASN A 31 8.48 -5.17 7.40
N GLY A 32 7.17 -5.21 7.68
CA GLY A 32 6.45 -4.08 8.25
C GLY A 32 6.60 -3.91 9.76
N GLY A 33 6.84 -5.00 10.51
CA GLY A 33 7.02 -4.94 11.97
C GLY A 33 5.92 -4.15 12.68
N THR A 34 6.29 -3.28 13.63
CA THR A 34 5.37 -2.42 14.39
C THR A 34 5.25 -1.00 13.84
N GLY A 35 5.85 -0.72 12.68
CA GLY A 35 5.93 0.64 12.11
C GLY A 35 5.10 0.79 10.85
N SER A 36 5.48 1.78 10.03
CA SER A 36 4.92 2.00 8.70
C SER A 36 5.84 1.42 7.63
N LEU A 37 5.27 0.89 6.56
CA LEU A 37 5.98 0.39 5.39
C LEU A 37 5.43 1.08 4.14
N LEU A 38 6.32 1.59 3.29
CA LEU A 38 5.95 2.06 1.95
C LEU A 38 6.28 0.97 0.93
N VAL A 39 5.28 0.57 0.17
CA VAL A 39 5.43 -0.38 -0.93
C VAL A 39 5.30 0.38 -2.25
N ILE A 40 6.30 0.24 -3.12
CA ILE A 40 6.32 0.82 -4.46
C ILE A 40 6.33 -0.33 -5.44
N GLY A 41 5.29 -0.41 -6.28
CA GLY A 41 5.08 -1.52 -7.20
C GLY A 41 4.45 -1.07 -8.51
N HIS A 42 4.05 -2.04 -9.34
CA HIS A 42 3.42 -1.82 -10.63
C HIS A 42 1.95 -2.25 -10.62
N ASN A 43 1.11 -1.59 -11.41
CA ASN A 43 -0.22 -2.10 -11.72
C ASN A 43 -0.12 -3.33 -12.64
N PRO A 44 -1.04 -4.30 -12.53
CA PRO A 44 -2.26 -4.26 -11.70
C PRO A 44 -2.04 -4.59 -10.21
N MET A 45 -0.89 -5.17 -9.84
CA MET A 45 -0.65 -5.71 -8.50
C MET A 45 -0.79 -4.69 -7.36
N THR A 46 -0.36 -3.44 -7.58
CA THR A 46 -0.53 -2.36 -6.59
C THR A 46 -2.00 -2.05 -6.33
N GLU A 47 -2.80 -1.94 -7.39
CA GLU A 47 -4.25 -1.72 -7.30
C GLU A 47 -4.94 -2.91 -6.63
N ASP A 48 -4.64 -4.12 -7.07
CA ASP A 48 -5.21 -5.36 -6.53
C ASP A 48 -4.89 -5.49 -5.03
N LEU A 49 -3.66 -5.18 -4.62
CA LEU A 49 -3.27 -5.17 -3.23
C LEU A 49 -4.07 -4.14 -2.43
N ALA A 50 -4.11 -2.90 -2.90
CA ALA A 50 -4.81 -1.81 -2.22
C ALA A 50 -6.30 -2.17 -2.01
N MET A 51 -6.93 -2.71 -3.04
CA MET A 51 -8.30 -3.22 -2.99
C MET A 51 -8.45 -4.39 -2.01
N ALA A 52 -7.55 -5.38 -2.09
CA ALA A 52 -7.63 -6.60 -1.28
C ALA A 52 -7.45 -6.32 0.22
N VAL A 53 -6.60 -5.37 0.60
CA VAL A 53 -6.37 -5.05 2.02
C VAL A 53 -7.40 -4.07 2.59
N SER A 54 -8.03 -3.25 1.75
CA SER A 54 -8.99 -2.20 2.17
C SER A 54 -10.41 -2.75 2.37
N GLY A 55 -10.62 -3.51 3.44
CA GLY A 55 -11.96 -4.04 3.75
C GLY A 55 -12.97 -2.95 4.11
N ASP A 56 -12.48 -1.91 4.79
CA ASP A 56 -13.24 -0.71 5.15
C ASP A 56 -12.42 0.56 4.81
N GLY A 57 -12.95 1.74 5.04
CA GLY A 57 -12.22 2.99 4.79
C GLY A 57 -13.10 4.21 4.59
N ASP A 58 -12.46 5.36 4.42
CA ASP A 58 -13.13 6.60 4.04
C ASP A 58 -13.92 6.43 2.73
N GLU A 59 -15.18 6.88 2.72
CA GLU A 59 -16.09 6.67 1.59
C GLU A 59 -15.56 7.32 0.31
N THR A 60 -14.94 8.50 0.42
CA THR A 60 -14.38 9.23 -0.73
C THR A 60 -13.16 8.50 -1.26
N ALA A 61 -12.25 8.12 -0.37
CA ALA A 61 -11.04 7.37 -0.75
C ALA A 61 -11.37 6.03 -1.42
N ARG A 62 -12.35 5.28 -0.86
CA ARG A 62 -12.84 4.04 -1.46
C ARG A 62 -13.51 4.29 -2.81
N GLY A 63 -14.28 5.36 -2.91
CA GLY A 63 -14.88 5.82 -4.15
C GLY A 63 -13.82 6.04 -5.22
N MET A 64 -12.77 6.79 -4.92
CA MET A 64 -11.68 7.05 -5.87
C MET A 64 -10.90 5.79 -6.25
N LEU A 65 -10.55 4.95 -5.29
CA LEU A 65 -9.81 3.70 -5.54
C LEU A 65 -10.59 2.77 -6.49
N ASN A 66 -11.92 2.70 -6.36
CA ASN A 66 -12.79 1.92 -7.26
C ASN A 66 -12.80 2.44 -8.72
N HIS A 67 -12.31 3.65 -8.99
CA HIS A 67 -12.18 4.20 -10.34
C HIS A 67 -10.78 3.95 -10.96
N GLY A 68 -9.90 3.26 -10.24
CA GLY A 68 -8.58 2.82 -10.71
C GLY A 68 -7.42 3.45 -9.94
N PHE A 69 -6.22 2.92 -10.19
CA PHE A 69 -5.00 3.36 -9.53
C PHE A 69 -4.07 4.09 -10.52
N PRO A 70 -4.08 5.44 -10.61
CA PRO A 70 -3.22 6.14 -11.57
C PRO A 70 -1.75 6.04 -11.18
N THR A 71 -0.86 6.32 -12.15
CA THR A 71 0.58 6.43 -11.88
C THR A 71 0.83 7.44 -10.75
N SER A 72 1.69 7.06 -9.81
CA SER A 72 1.98 7.86 -8.60
C SER A 72 0.77 8.09 -7.68
N GLY A 73 -0.29 7.29 -7.81
CA GLY A 73 -1.32 7.17 -6.79
C GLY A 73 -0.75 6.60 -5.48
N LEU A 74 -1.30 7.04 -4.35
CA LEU A 74 -0.90 6.59 -3.02
C LEU A 74 -2.13 6.23 -2.21
N ALA A 75 -2.30 4.94 -1.95
CA ALA A 75 -3.26 4.42 -0.97
C ALA A 75 -2.60 4.36 0.42
N VAL A 76 -3.24 4.99 1.41
CA VAL A 76 -2.80 4.92 2.82
C VAL A 76 -3.76 3.99 3.55
N VAL A 77 -3.24 2.83 3.97
CA VAL A 77 -4.04 1.80 4.63
C VAL A 77 -3.53 1.58 6.04
N ARG A 78 -4.43 1.71 7.02
CA ARG A 78 -4.14 1.42 8.43
C ARG A 78 -4.65 0.03 8.81
N PHE A 79 -3.84 -0.71 9.57
CA PHE A 79 -4.24 -1.97 10.19
C PHE A 79 -4.43 -1.77 11.70
N PRO A 80 -5.37 -2.50 12.35
CA PRO A 80 -5.63 -2.39 13.79
C PRO A 80 -4.52 -2.96 14.70
N GLY A 81 -3.45 -3.51 14.12
CA GLY A 81 -2.33 -4.13 14.82
C GLY A 81 -1.01 -3.96 14.08
N ASN A 82 -0.06 -4.86 14.34
CA ASN A 82 1.23 -4.84 13.65
C ASN A 82 1.07 -5.28 12.18
N LEU A 83 1.99 -4.86 11.30
CA LEU A 83 1.95 -5.21 9.89
C LEU A 83 2.25 -6.69 9.63
N GLY A 84 2.85 -7.40 10.60
CA GLY A 84 3.00 -8.86 10.57
C GLY A 84 1.68 -9.63 10.57
N GLU A 85 0.60 -9.01 11.05
CA GLU A 85 -0.76 -9.54 11.08
C GLU A 85 -1.65 -8.94 9.97
N ALA A 86 -1.08 -8.12 9.08
CA ALA A 86 -1.82 -7.52 7.97
C ALA A 86 -2.52 -8.61 7.16
N GLY A 87 -3.80 -8.41 6.87
CA GLY A 87 -4.66 -9.40 6.22
C GLY A 87 -5.52 -8.76 5.15
N GLN A 88 -5.95 -9.56 4.18
CA GLN A 88 -6.98 -9.13 3.25
C GLN A 88 -8.24 -8.75 4.03
N GLY A 89 -8.89 -7.65 3.64
CA GLY A 89 -10.10 -7.13 4.28
C GLY A 89 -9.92 -6.56 5.69
N ASN A 90 -8.72 -6.61 6.28
CA ASN A 90 -8.49 -6.16 7.66
C ASN A 90 -7.94 -4.72 7.74
N GLY A 91 -7.61 -4.13 6.61
CA GLY A 91 -7.15 -2.75 6.51
C GLY A 91 -8.30 -1.77 6.38
N TYR A 92 -8.07 -0.57 6.90
CA TYR A 92 -8.91 0.60 6.75
C TYR A 92 -8.22 1.58 5.80
N LEU A 93 -8.83 1.88 4.65
CA LEU A 93 -8.31 2.89 3.71
C LEU A 93 -8.54 4.29 4.28
N GLU A 94 -7.48 4.93 4.77
CA GLU A 94 -7.53 6.25 5.38
C GLU A 94 -7.56 7.36 4.33
N ALA A 95 -6.81 7.19 3.24
CA ALA A 95 -6.73 8.16 2.18
C ALA A 95 -6.34 7.49 0.86
N PHE A 96 -6.76 8.10 -0.24
CA PHE A 96 -6.26 7.81 -1.57
C PHE A 96 -5.90 9.13 -2.23
N ILE A 97 -4.61 9.32 -2.52
CA ILE A 97 -4.05 10.57 -3.03
C ILE A 97 -3.55 10.32 -4.44
N THR A 98 -3.89 11.20 -5.36
CA THR A 98 -3.41 11.15 -6.75
C THR A 98 -2.60 12.41 -7.07
N PRO A 99 -1.75 12.38 -8.11
CA PRO A 99 -1.05 13.57 -8.56
C PRO A 99 -1.96 14.73 -8.98
N ALA A 100 -3.22 14.45 -9.33
CA ALA A 100 -4.19 15.47 -9.67
C ALA A 100 -4.74 16.23 -8.45
N ASP A 101 -4.53 15.70 -7.24
CA ASP A 101 -4.98 16.29 -5.98
C ASP A 101 -3.93 17.25 -5.36
N LEU A 102 -2.74 17.37 -5.99
CA LEU A 102 -1.57 18.09 -5.47
C LEU A 102 -1.24 19.38 -6.26
#